data_AF-A0A838WDX2-F1
#
_entry.id   AF-A0A838WDX2-F1
#
_cell.length_a   1.000
_cell.length_b   1.000
_cell.length_c   1.000
_cell.angle_alpha   90.00
_cell.angle_beta   90.00
_cell.angle_gamma   90.00
#
_symmetry.space_group_name_H-M   'P 1'
#
loop_
_entity.id
_entity.type
_entity.pdbx_description
1 polymer ?
#
loop_
_entity_poly.entity_id
_entity_poly.type
_entity_poly.pdbx_seq_one_letter_code
_entity_poly.pdbx_strand_id
1 'polypeptide(L)'
;MLKWLKRRRLSPEARRKLLIIAARSEEAVIETHVSNAIQLLQALGDEVEVNRGVELYIEMMSLNDTLSAAVTNRILARLDDRPSMH
;
A
#
# COMPACT_ATOMS: atom_id res chain seq x y z
N MET A 1 -14.12 1.53 8.88
CA MET A 1 -13.96 0.09 8.59
C MET A 1 -14.42 -0.90 9.66
N LEU A 2 -14.64 -0.53 10.95
CA LEU A 2 -14.89 -1.54 12.01
C LEU A 2 -16.18 -1.31 12.84
N LYS A 3 -17.28 -0.86 12.19
CA LYS A 3 -18.55 -0.58 12.89
C LYS A 3 -19.18 -1.84 13.53
N TRP A 4 -18.85 -3.04 13.06
CA TRP A 4 -19.36 -4.31 13.60
C TRP A 4 -18.75 -4.69 14.96
N LEU A 5 -17.52 -4.25 15.25
CA LEU A 5 -16.84 -4.50 16.53
C LEU A 5 -17.59 -3.88 17.72
N LYS A 6 -18.29 -2.76 17.51
CA LYS A 6 -19.15 -2.15 18.53
C LYS A 6 -20.40 -3.00 18.85
N ARG A 7 -20.83 -3.87 17.94
CA ARG A 7 -22.00 -4.75 18.12
C ARG A 7 -21.68 -6.03 18.90
N ARG A 8 -20.39 -6.36 19.07
CA ARG A 8 -19.94 -7.47 19.91
C ARG A 8 -19.47 -6.93 21.25
N ARG A 9 -19.97 -7.50 22.36
CA ARG A 9 -19.49 -7.24 23.73
C ARG A 9 -18.08 -7.82 23.90
N LEU A 10 -17.08 -7.18 23.31
CA LEU A 10 -15.67 -7.53 23.47
C LEU A 10 -15.10 -6.83 24.70
N SER A 11 -14.19 -7.51 25.40
CA SER A 11 -13.40 -6.86 26.44
C SER A 11 -12.50 -5.76 25.81
N PRO A 12 -12.09 -4.74 26.59
CA PRO A 12 -11.16 -3.72 26.11
C PRO A 12 -9.87 -4.30 25.52
N GLU A 13 -9.34 -5.35 26.14
CA GLU A 13 -8.13 -6.04 25.66
C GLU A 13 -8.33 -6.74 24.32
N ALA A 14 -9.44 -7.49 24.16
CA ALA A 14 -9.76 -8.16 22.90
C ALA A 14 -9.96 -7.14 21.76
N ARG A 15 -10.63 -6.02 22.06
CA ARG A 15 -10.78 -4.92 21.09
C ARG A 15 -9.43 -4.33 20.69
N ARG A 16 -8.51 -4.12 21.64
CA ARG A 16 -7.15 -3.63 21.34
C ARG A 16 -6.38 -4.60 20.45
N LYS A 17 -6.38 -5.89 20.76
CA LYS A 17 -5.72 -6.92 19.94
C LYS A 17 -6.25 -6.94 18.51
N LEU A 18 -7.57 -6.86 18.33
CA LEU A 18 -8.20 -6.81 17.01
C LEU A 18 -7.80 -5.57 16.21
N LEU A 19 -7.73 -4.39 16.84
CA LEU A 19 -7.28 -3.17 16.19
C LEU A 19 -5.82 -3.27 15.74
N ILE A 20 -4.95 -3.85 16.57
CA ILE A 20 -3.53 -4.07 16.22
C ILE A 20 -3.41 -5.01 15.02
N ILE A 21 -4.14 -6.13 15.02
CA ILE A 21 -4.11 -7.06 13.88
C ILE A 21 -4.67 -6.39 12.62
N ALA A 22 -5.78 -5.66 12.72
CA ALA A 22 -6.33 -4.92 11.58
C ALA A 22 -5.31 -3.94 10.99
N ALA A 23 -4.67 -3.11 11.83
CA ALA A 23 -3.65 -2.16 11.39
C ALA A 23 -2.46 -2.87 10.73
N ARG A 24 -1.98 -3.99 11.30
CA ARG A 24 -0.89 -4.78 10.70
C ARG A 24 -1.29 -5.38 9.35
N SER A 25 -2.53 -5.83 9.22
CA SER A 25 -3.06 -6.38 7.97
C SER A 25 -3.21 -5.29 6.91
N GLU A 26 -3.71 -4.11 7.27
CA GLU A 26 -3.77 -2.95 6.38
C GLU A 26 -2.37 -2.57 5.87
N GLU A 27 -1.38 -2.52 6.75
CA GLU A 27 0.01 -2.26 6.37
C GLU A 27 0.56 -3.33 5.41
N ALA A 28 0.34 -4.61 5.71
CA ALA A 28 0.82 -5.71 4.87
C ALA A 28 0.23 -5.68 3.45
N VAL A 29 -1.04 -5.29 3.31
CA VAL A 29 -1.68 -5.12 2.00
C VAL A 29 -1.01 -3.99 1.22
N ILE A 30 -0.79 -2.84 1.85
CA ILE A 30 -0.10 -1.71 1.22
C ILE A 30 1.30 -2.14 0.78
N GLU A 31 2.04 -2.80 1.66
CA GLU A 31 3.40 -3.27 1.38
C GLU A 31 3.47 -4.23 0.19
N THR A 32 2.49 -5.11 0.06
CA THR A 32 2.37 -6.01 -1.09
C THR A 32 2.17 -5.22 -2.39
N HIS A 33 1.29 -4.23 -2.39
CA HIS A 33 1.08 -3.38 -3.57
C HIS A 33 2.33 -2.60 -3.95
N VAL A 34 3.02 -2.00 -2.98
CA VAL A 34 4.25 -1.24 -3.24
C VAL A 34 5.33 -2.14 -3.82
N SER A 35 5.54 -3.33 -3.24
CA SER A 35 6.51 -4.31 -3.77
C SER A 35 6.20 -4.69 -5.22
N ASN A 36 4.94 -5.01 -5.51
CA ASN A 36 4.53 -5.41 -6.85
C ASN A 36 4.61 -4.26 -7.85
N ALA A 37 4.25 -3.04 -7.45
CA ALA A 37 4.35 -1.85 -8.30
C ALA A 37 5.81 -1.54 -8.64
N ILE A 38 6.73 -1.61 -7.67
CA ILE A 38 8.16 -1.42 -7.94
C ILE A 38 8.70 -2.50 -8.89
N GLN A 39 8.30 -3.76 -8.72
CA GLN A 39 8.68 -4.82 -9.65
C GLN A 39 8.14 -4.58 -11.06
N LEU A 40 6.91 -4.07 -11.19
CA LEU A 40 6.36 -3.65 -12.48
C LEU A 40 7.20 -2.52 -13.10
N LEU A 41 7.48 -1.46 -12.34
CA LEU A 41 8.29 -0.33 -12.82
C LEU A 41 9.68 -0.79 -13.29
N GLN A 42 10.30 -1.71 -12.57
CA GLN A 42 11.57 -2.32 -12.96
C GLN A 42 11.48 -3.14 -14.25
N ALA A 43 10.37 -3.87 -14.42
CA ALA A 43 10.14 -4.67 -15.62
C ALA A 43 9.86 -3.80 -16.87
N LEU A 44 9.23 -2.63 -16.68
CA LEU A 44 9.00 -1.65 -17.75
C LEU A 44 10.28 -0.89 -18.14
N GLY A 45 11.24 -0.75 -17.21
CA GLY A 45 12.48 -0.04 -17.46
C GLY A 45 12.24 1.39 -17.96
N ASP A 46 12.97 1.80 -18.99
CA ASP A 46 12.89 3.15 -19.56
C ASP A 46 11.77 3.31 -20.61
N GLU A 47 10.97 2.26 -20.86
CA GLU A 47 9.85 2.33 -21.82
C GLU A 47 8.69 3.18 -21.29
N VAL A 48 8.57 3.31 -19.96
CA VAL A 48 7.48 4.04 -19.31
C VAL A 48 8.02 4.87 -18.15
N GLU A 49 7.73 6.17 -18.19
CA GLU A 49 8.01 7.10 -17.08
C GLU A 49 7.44 6.58 -15.76
N VAL A 50 8.22 6.70 -14.68
CA VAL A 50 7.88 6.16 -13.34
C VAL A 50 6.46 6.57 -12.91
N ASN A 51 6.13 7.86 -13.00
CA ASN A 51 4.81 8.36 -12.60
C ASN A 51 3.69 7.72 -13.41
N ARG A 52 3.89 7.53 -14.73
CA ARG A 52 2.92 6.88 -15.59
C ARG A 52 2.78 5.39 -15.26
N GLY A 53 3.87 4.71 -14.94
CA GLY A 53 3.82 3.31 -14.50
C GLY A 53 3.06 3.12 -13.19
N VAL A 54 3.19 4.07 -12.25
CA VAL A 54 2.41 4.07 -11.00
C VAL A 54 0.92 4.26 -11.27
N GLU A 55 0.54 5.20 -12.15
CA GLU A 55 -0.85 5.39 -12.57
C GLU A 55 -1.43 4.12 -13.19
N LEU A 56 -0.71 3.51 -14.14
CA LEU A 56 -1.13 2.27 -14.79
C LEU A 56 -1.34 1.13 -13.78
N TYR A 57 -0.46 1.01 -12.78
CA TYR A 57 -0.61 0.01 -11.72
C TYR A 57 -1.89 0.23 -10.90
N ILE A 58 -2.15 1.48 -10.49
CA ILE A 58 -3.32 1.86 -9.70
C ILE A 58 -4.61 1.57 -10.47
N GLU A 59 -4.65 1.96 -11.75
CA GLU A 59 -5.77 1.72 -12.66
C GLU A 59 -6.01 0.21 -12.85
N MET A 60 -4.95 -0.54 -13.18
CA MET A 60 -5.01 -1.99 -13.40
C MET A 60 -5.53 -2.74 -12.17
N MET A 61 -5.08 -2.36 -10.98
CA MET A 61 -5.48 -3.01 -9.73
C MET A 61 -6.78 -2.43 -9.14
N SER A 62 -7.36 -1.40 -9.77
CA SER A 62 -8.58 -0.72 -9.31
C SER A 62 -8.50 -0.29 -7.83
N LEU A 63 -7.36 0.27 -7.43
CA LEU A 63 -7.16 0.71 -6.06
C LEU A 63 -8.07 1.90 -5.74
N ASN A 64 -8.69 1.87 -4.56
CA ASN A 64 -9.43 3.03 -4.06
C ASN A 64 -8.47 4.17 -3.67
N ASP A 65 -8.98 5.39 -3.63
CA ASP A 65 -8.20 6.61 -3.38
C ASP A 65 -7.28 6.54 -2.15
N THR A 66 -7.73 5.88 -1.08
CA THR A 66 -6.94 5.74 0.15
C THR A 66 -5.73 4.84 -0.05
N LEU A 67 -5.92 3.68 -0.67
CA LEU A 67 -4.82 2.76 -1.00
C LEU A 67 -3.91 3.35 -2.07
N SER A 68 -4.47 3.98 -3.10
CA SER A 68 -3.71 4.64 -4.17
C SER A 68 -2.74 5.66 -3.59
N ALA A 69 -3.20 6.59 -2.75
CA ALA A 69 -2.34 7.58 -2.12
C ALA A 69 -1.25 6.95 -1.23
N ALA A 70 -1.62 5.94 -0.44
CA ALA A 70 -0.68 5.26 0.46
C ALA A 70 0.42 4.48 -0.28
N VAL A 71 0.07 3.86 -1.41
CA VAL A 71 1.00 3.12 -2.28
C VAL A 71 1.91 4.09 -3.01
N THR A 72 1.37 5.13 -3.67
CA THR A 72 2.17 6.14 -4.38
C THR A 72 3.22 6.78 -3.47
N ASN A 73 2.82 7.24 -2.28
CA ASN A 73 3.74 7.88 -1.35
C ASN A 73 4.89 6.96 -0.92
N ARG A 74 4.60 5.66 -0.69
CA ARG A 74 5.63 4.67 -0.31
C ARG A 74 6.54 4.29 -1.49
N ILE A 75 6.01 4.25 -2.72
CA ILE A 75 6.84 4.05 -3.92
C ILE A 75 7.84 5.21 -4.03
N LEU A 76 7.36 6.46 -3.98
CA LEU A 76 8.20 7.65 -4.08
C LEU A 76 9.30 7.66 -3.00
N ALA A 77 8.95 7.38 -1.74
CA ALA A 77 9.92 7.28 -0.65
C ALA A 77 10.99 6.20 -0.91
N ARG A 78 10.61 5.03 -1.44
CA ARG A 78 11.54 3.94 -1.76
C ARG A 78 12.43 4.20 -2.96
N LEU A 79 11.99 5.06 -3.88
CA LEU A 79 12.81 5.47 -5.01
C LEU A 79 13.83 6.53 -4.61
N ASP A 80 13.47 7.43 -3.69
CA ASP A 80 14.38 8.45 -3.12
C ASP A 80 15.48 7.81 -2.26
N ASP A 81 15.16 6.75 -1.50
CA ASP A 81 16.12 6.00 -0.68
C ASP A 81 17.15 5.19 -1.51
N ARG A 82 16.98 5.05 -2.83
CA ARG A 82 17.98 4.39 -3.68
C ARG A 82 19.03 5.41 -4.08
N PRO A 83 20.32 5.22 -3.74
CA PRO A 83 21.37 6.10 -4.23
C PRO A 83 21.33 6.08 -5.75
N SER A 84 21.25 7.26 -6.36
CA SER A 84 21.23 7.49 -7.80
C SER A 84 22.33 6.65 -8.45
N MET A 85 21.94 5.55 -9.11
CA MET A 85 22.87 4.82 -9.97
C MET A 85 23.04 5.69 -11.22
N HIS A 86 24.14 6.44 -11.25
CA HIS A 86 24.71 7.02 -12.46
C HIS A 86 25.29 5.92 -13.36
#